data_AF-A0A645IG35-F1
#
_entry.id   AF-A0A645IG35-F1
#
_cell.length_a   1.000
_cell.length_b   1.000
_cell.length_c   1.000
_cell.angle_alpha   90.00
_cell.angle_beta   90.00
_cell.angle_gamma   90.00
#
_symmetry.space_group_name_H-M   'P 1'
#
loop_
_entity.id
_entity.type
_entity.pdbx_description
1 polymer ?
#
loop_
_entity_poly.entity_id
_entity_poly.type
_entity_poly.pdbx_seq_one_letter_code
_entity_poly.pdbx_strand_id
1 'polypeptide(L)'
;MDAYDLKLLSYLCTTESAIGAKIISTLGFPEKQTLTSLEKLMSAKLVSYRDYSWRVRELREMFSITKLIAVEAKLNDINRVVEQTHLNTRFASHSYALTNSVHPQGVTVKTFQRLGLGLYGKDLRFMRIVEAKRHTLPSSYLSFQFNEWIGKSIVHQGGTQYA
;
A
#
# COMPACT_ATOMS: atom_id res chain seq x y z
N MET A 1 6.30 -14.33 -3.78
CA MET A 1 7.07 -13.52 -2.80
C MET A 1 6.38 -13.59 -1.46
N ASP A 2 7.17 -13.65 -0.39
CA ASP A 2 6.69 -13.62 0.99
C ASP A 2 6.79 -12.21 1.59
N ALA A 3 6.44 -12.06 2.87
CA ALA A 3 6.46 -10.76 3.55
C ALA A 3 7.87 -10.15 3.69
N TYR A 4 8.93 -10.96 3.81
CA TYR A 4 10.30 -10.45 3.89
C TYR A 4 10.73 -9.89 2.54
N ASP A 5 10.43 -10.61 1.45
CA ASP A 5 10.71 -10.18 0.08
C ASP A 5 10.08 -8.81 -0.21
N LEU A 6 8.79 -8.63 0.14
CA LEU A 6 8.06 -7.39 -0.12
C LEU A 6 8.50 -6.23 0.77
N LYS A 7 8.86 -6.50 2.04
CA LYS A 7 9.42 -5.47 2.93
C LYS A 7 10.78 -4.99 2.45
N LEU A 8 11.64 -5.90 2.01
CA LEU A 8 12.94 -5.56 1.43
C LEU A 8 12.77 -4.73 0.15
N LEU A 9 11.89 -5.16 -0.76
CA LEU A 9 11.59 -4.40 -1.98
C LEU A 9 11.05 -3.00 -1.65
N SER A 10 10.10 -2.90 -0.72
CA SER A 10 9.54 -1.62 -0.28
C SER A 10 10.62 -0.71 0.31
N TYR A 11 11.55 -1.25 1.10
CA TYR A 11 12.68 -0.49 1.62
C TYR A 11 13.55 0.04 0.49
N LEU A 12 13.93 -0.81 -0.46
CA LEU A 12 14.69 -0.40 -1.64
C LEU A 12 13.93 0.61 -2.52
N CYS A 13 12.60 0.68 -2.49
CA CYS A 13 11.87 1.73 -3.20
C CYS A 13 11.97 3.10 -2.52
N THR A 14 12.30 3.12 -1.22
CA THR A 14 12.46 4.36 -0.43
C THR A 14 13.91 4.87 -0.39
N THR A 15 14.86 4.11 -0.95
CA THR A 15 16.27 4.47 -1.06
C THR A 15 16.74 4.28 -2.50
N GLU A 16 17.52 5.19 -3.07
CA GLU A 16 17.96 5.05 -4.47
C GLU A 16 18.82 3.78 -4.70
N SER A 17 19.64 3.44 -3.70
CA SER A 17 20.44 2.22 -3.66
C SER A 17 20.80 1.85 -2.21
N ALA A 18 21.20 0.60 -1.97
CA ALA A 18 21.73 0.18 -0.67
C ALA A 18 22.74 -0.97 -0.78
N ILE A 19 23.80 -0.92 0.04
CA ILE A 19 24.72 -2.05 0.20
C ILE A 19 24.09 -3.13 1.10
N GLY A 20 24.50 -4.39 0.93
CA GLY A 20 23.94 -5.54 1.67
C GLY A 20 23.95 -5.34 3.20
N ALA A 21 25.09 -4.92 3.76
CA ALA A 21 25.23 -4.66 5.20
C ALA A 21 24.25 -3.58 5.72
N LYS A 22 23.93 -2.58 4.89
CA LYS A 22 22.99 -1.51 5.25
C LYS A 22 21.55 -2.01 5.24
N ILE A 23 21.20 -2.88 4.29
CA ILE A 23 19.88 -3.53 4.23
C ILE A 23 19.68 -4.38 5.49
N ILE A 24 20.64 -5.24 5.83
CA ILE A 24 20.58 -6.13 7.01
C ILE A 24 20.43 -5.30 8.30
N SER A 25 21.30 -4.31 8.50
CA SER A 25 21.25 -3.49 9.73
C SER A 25 20.00 -2.63 9.85
N THR A 26 19.42 -2.17 8.74
CA THR A 26 18.20 -1.33 8.76
C THR A 26 16.93 -2.16 8.96
N LEU A 27 16.82 -3.31 8.29
CA LEU A 27 15.63 -4.16 8.36
C LEU A 27 15.65 -5.12 9.56
N GLY A 28 16.83 -5.38 10.14
CA GLY A 28 17.01 -6.33 11.24
C GLY A 28 16.72 -7.78 10.84
N PHE A 29 16.72 -8.08 9.54
CA PHE A 29 16.47 -9.43 9.04
C PHE A 29 17.72 -10.31 9.20
N PRO A 30 17.57 -11.62 9.44
CA PRO A 30 18.69 -12.55 9.40
C PRO A 30 19.43 -12.44 8.05
N GLU A 31 20.76 -12.55 8.06
CA GLU A 31 21.58 -12.41 6.85
C GLU A 31 21.17 -13.41 5.77
N LYS A 32 21.02 -14.70 6.13
CA LYS A 32 20.54 -15.74 5.22
C LYS A 32 19.18 -15.40 4.58
N GLN A 33 18.24 -14.86 5.37
CA GLN A 33 16.93 -14.45 4.87
C GLN A 33 17.06 -13.25 3.91
N THR A 34 17.90 -12.28 4.25
CA THR A 34 18.16 -11.10 3.40
C THR A 34 18.73 -11.51 2.04
N LEU A 35 19.75 -12.38 2.03
CA LEU A 35 20.36 -12.90 0.81
C LEU A 35 19.34 -13.68 -0.04
N THR A 36 18.58 -14.57 0.59
CA THR A 36 17.52 -15.35 -0.08
C THR A 36 16.47 -14.43 -0.73
N SER A 37 16.03 -13.39 -0.02
CA SER A 37 15.07 -12.41 -0.55
C SER A 37 15.66 -11.61 -1.70
N LEU A 38 16.92 -11.18 -1.61
CA LEU A 38 17.62 -10.47 -2.70
C LEU A 38 17.74 -11.34 -3.96
N GLU A 39 18.10 -12.61 -3.81
CA GLU A 39 18.19 -13.58 -4.92
C GLU A 39 16.83 -13.80 -5.60
N LYS A 40 15.76 -13.98 -4.80
CA LYS A 40 14.38 -14.10 -5.32
C LYS A 40 13.96 -12.85 -6.09
N LEU A 41 14.18 -11.66 -5.52
CA LEU A 41 13.81 -10.39 -6.14
C LEU A 41 14.61 -10.13 -7.42
N MET A 42 15.89 -10.51 -7.44
CA MET A 42 16.75 -10.40 -8.63
C MET A 42 16.28 -11.35 -9.73
N SER A 43 15.99 -12.60 -9.38
CA SER A 43 15.46 -13.61 -10.31
C SER A 43 14.12 -13.19 -10.92
N ALA A 44 13.27 -12.53 -10.12
CA ALA A 44 12.02 -11.92 -10.56
C ALA A 44 12.20 -10.60 -11.34
N LYS A 45 13.45 -10.16 -11.59
CA LYS A 45 13.78 -8.91 -12.27
C LYS A 45 13.17 -7.67 -11.60
N LEU A 46 13.03 -7.67 -10.28
CA LEU A 46 12.56 -6.53 -9.50
C LEU A 46 13.70 -5.67 -8.96
N VAL A 47 14.85 -6.27 -8.70
CA VAL A 47 16.06 -5.58 -8.26
C VAL A 47 17.24 -5.96 -9.14
N SER A 48 18.31 -5.18 -9.05
CA SER A 48 19.60 -5.44 -9.69
C SER A 48 20.74 -5.09 -8.74
N TYR A 49 21.88 -5.75 -8.94
CA TYR A 49 23.12 -5.47 -8.22
C TYR A 49 24.15 -4.87 -9.17
N ARG A 50 24.57 -3.62 -8.93
CA ARG A 50 25.56 -2.88 -9.72
C ARG A 50 26.29 -1.87 -8.84
N ASP A 51 27.54 -1.56 -9.17
CA ASP A 51 28.39 -0.63 -8.41
C ASP A 51 28.38 -0.93 -6.90
N TYR A 52 28.52 -2.20 -6.55
CA TYR A 52 28.50 -2.71 -5.17
C TYR A 52 27.21 -2.45 -4.39
N SER A 53 26.10 -2.12 -5.07
CA SER A 53 24.83 -1.74 -4.45
C SER A 53 23.62 -2.45 -5.06
N TRP A 54 22.59 -2.70 -4.25
CA TRP A 54 21.29 -3.19 -4.68
C TRP A 54 20.37 -2.01 -5.00
N ARG A 55 19.64 -2.13 -6.12
CA ARG A 55 18.72 -1.10 -6.62
C ARG A 55 17.46 -1.72 -7.17
N VAL A 56 16.35 -1.02 -7.03
CA VAL A 56 15.07 -1.39 -7.66
C VAL A 56 15.17 -1.14 -9.17
N ARG A 57 14.55 -2.00 -9.98
CA ARG A 57 14.32 -1.72 -11.40
C ARG A 57 13.14 -0.74 -11.56
N GLU A 58 12.82 -0.32 -12.78
CA GLU A 58 11.78 0.68 -13.02
C GLU A 58 10.43 0.29 -12.37
N LEU A 59 9.90 1.14 -11.48
CA LEU A 59 8.66 0.89 -10.73
C LEU A 59 7.47 0.51 -11.63
N ARG A 60 7.38 1.15 -12.81
CA ARG A 60 6.34 0.90 -13.81
C ARG A 60 6.36 -0.53 -14.37
N GLU A 61 7.49 -1.23 -14.29
CA GLU A 61 7.61 -2.62 -14.75
C GLU A 61 7.14 -3.62 -13.69
N MET A 62 6.96 -3.20 -12.44
CA MET A 62 6.70 -4.12 -11.31
C MET A 62 5.45 -3.83 -10.48
N PHE A 63 4.89 -2.63 -10.59
CA PHE A 63 3.72 -2.21 -9.83
C PHE A 63 2.61 -1.74 -10.76
N SER A 64 1.52 -2.51 -10.82
CA SER A 64 0.43 -2.30 -11.78
C SER A 64 -0.75 -1.53 -11.21
N ILE A 65 -0.92 -1.52 -9.87
CA ILE A 65 -2.03 -0.80 -9.24
C ILE A 65 -1.85 0.70 -9.43
N THR A 66 -2.80 1.34 -10.12
CA THR A 66 -2.80 2.81 -10.30
C THR A 66 -3.65 3.54 -9.27
N LYS A 67 -4.60 2.82 -8.65
CA LYS A 67 -5.51 3.32 -7.63
C LYS A 67 -5.88 2.21 -6.65
N LEU A 68 -5.57 2.43 -5.37
CA LEU A 68 -6.01 1.61 -4.25
C LEU A 68 -6.84 2.48 -3.30
N ILE A 69 -8.11 2.12 -3.11
CA ILE A 69 -9.04 2.86 -2.25
C ILE A 69 -9.34 2.00 -1.03
N ALA A 70 -9.02 2.50 0.15
CA ALA A 70 -9.45 1.90 1.41
C ALA A 70 -10.70 2.61 1.91
N VAL A 71 -11.70 1.85 2.35
CA VAL A 71 -12.92 2.39 2.93
C VAL A 71 -13.11 1.76 4.31
N GLU A 72 -13.05 2.57 5.35
CA GLU A 72 -13.36 2.15 6.72
C GLU A 72 -14.85 2.40 7.00
N ALA A 73 -15.59 1.35 7.36
CA ALA A 73 -17.00 1.45 7.71
C ALA A 73 -17.18 1.15 9.20
N LYS A 74 -17.25 2.18 10.05
CA LYS A 74 -17.76 2.03 11.42
C LYS A 74 -18.73 3.14 11.74
N LEU A 75 -19.85 2.76 12.33
CA LEU A 75 -21.00 3.64 12.51
C LEU A 75 -21.02 4.35 13.88
N ASN A 76 -20.30 3.81 14.88
CA ASN A 76 -20.54 4.15 16.28
C ASN A 76 -19.37 4.83 17.02
N ASP A 77 -18.17 4.94 16.43
CA ASP A 77 -17.00 5.57 17.09
C ASP A 77 -16.21 6.43 16.10
N ILE A 78 -16.50 7.73 16.08
CA ILE A 78 -15.94 8.65 15.08
C ILE A 78 -14.42 8.85 15.24
N ASN A 79 -13.90 8.82 16.46
CA ASN A 79 -12.47 9.03 16.71
C ASN A 79 -11.66 7.83 16.21
N ARG A 80 -12.12 6.61 16.52
CA ARG A 80 -11.50 5.39 15.97
C ARG A 80 -11.61 5.30 14.45
N VAL A 81 -12.72 5.78 13.87
CA VAL A 81 -12.87 5.84 12.41
C VAL A 81 -11.84 6.75 11.78
N VAL A 82 -11.65 7.96 12.34
CA VAL A 82 -10.63 8.90 11.85
C VAL A 82 -9.24 8.27 11.92
N GLU A 83 -8.88 7.67 13.05
CA GLU A 83 -7.58 7.03 13.24
C GLU A 83 -7.35 5.91 12.22
N GLN A 84 -8.29 4.97 12.09
CA GLN A 84 -8.16 3.83 11.17
C GLN A 84 -8.14 4.28 9.70
N THR A 85 -8.97 5.27 9.35
CA THR A 85 -8.96 5.87 8.01
C THR A 85 -7.63 6.56 7.74
N HIS A 86 -7.04 7.22 8.74
CA HIS A 86 -5.72 7.80 8.61
C HIS A 86 -4.64 6.73 8.43
N LEU A 87 -4.67 5.65 9.20
CA LEU A 87 -3.71 4.54 9.06
C LEU A 87 -3.74 3.91 7.66
N ASN A 88 -4.90 3.84 7.03
CA ASN A 88 -5.03 3.29 5.68
C ASN A 88 -4.29 4.11 4.60
N THR A 89 -3.97 5.38 4.84
CA THR A 89 -3.15 6.20 3.94
C THR A 89 -1.71 5.67 3.78
N ARG A 90 -1.25 4.84 4.73
CA ARG A 90 0.08 4.21 4.67
C ARG A 90 0.21 3.18 3.55
N PHE A 91 -0.89 2.71 2.97
CA PHE A 91 -0.85 1.72 1.88
C PHE A 91 -1.77 2.07 0.70
N ALA A 92 -2.86 2.79 0.94
CA ALA A 92 -3.84 3.14 -0.08
C ALA A 92 -3.51 4.48 -0.73
N SER A 93 -3.83 4.60 -2.02
CA SER A 93 -3.78 5.89 -2.74
C SER A 93 -4.85 6.86 -2.27
N HIS A 94 -5.98 6.35 -1.76
CA HIS A 94 -7.07 7.15 -1.22
C HIS A 94 -7.65 6.41 -0.02
N SER A 95 -7.98 7.14 1.03
CA SER A 95 -8.58 6.57 2.22
C SER A 95 -9.86 7.30 2.59
N TYR A 96 -10.94 6.54 2.78
CA TYR A 96 -12.27 7.06 3.09
C TYR A 96 -12.81 6.43 4.35
N ALA A 97 -13.59 7.21 5.10
CA ALA A 97 -14.54 6.68 6.07
C ALA A 97 -15.96 6.67 5.47
N LEU A 98 -16.77 5.74 5.94
CA LEU A 98 -18.21 5.70 5.71
C LEU A 98 -18.96 5.83 7.05
N THR A 99 -19.85 6.81 7.14
CA THR A 99 -20.70 7.07 8.31
C THR A 99 -22.18 6.94 7.96
N ASN A 100 -23.05 6.75 8.96
CA ASN A 100 -24.51 6.64 8.78
C ASN A 100 -25.23 8.00 8.74
N SER A 101 -24.52 9.08 8.42
CA SER A 101 -25.11 10.42 8.35
C SER A 101 -24.49 11.19 7.21
N VAL A 102 -25.35 11.83 6.43
CA VAL A 102 -24.96 12.78 5.37
C VAL A 102 -24.69 14.19 5.90
N HIS A 103 -25.02 14.45 7.18
CA HIS A 103 -24.74 15.69 7.90
C HIS A 103 -23.91 15.42 9.17
N PRO A 104 -22.66 14.93 9.03
CA PRO A 104 -21.76 14.78 10.17
C PRO A 104 -21.44 16.13 10.79
N GLN A 105 -21.04 16.12 12.06
CA GLN A 105 -20.68 17.35 12.77
C GLN A 105 -19.58 18.12 12.04
N GLY A 106 -19.66 19.45 12.03
CA GLY A 106 -18.69 20.30 11.32
C GLY A 106 -17.23 20.06 11.77
N VAL A 107 -17.01 19.70 13.04
CA VAL A 107 -15.68 19.34 13.56
C VAL A 107 -15.13 18.05 12.92
N THR A 108 -15.99 17.08 12.63
CA THR A 108 -15.64 15.85 11.93
C THR A 108 -15.21 16.18 10.51
N VAL A 109 -16.03 16.92 9.75
CA VAL A 109 -15.72 17.32 8.36
C VAL A 109 -14.37 18.04 8.28
N LYS A 110 -14.14 19.03 9.16
CA LYS A 110 -12.87 19.76 9.23
C LYS A 110 -11.67 18.87 9.56
N THR A 111 -11.87 17.86 10.42
CA THR A 111 -10.81 16.89 10.76
C THR A 111 -10.41 16.05 9.56
N PHE A 112 -11.39 15.52 8.81
CA PHE A 112 -11.15 14.75 7.59
C PHE A 112 -10.43 15.58 6.53
N GLN A 113 -10.90 16.81 6.27
CA GLN A 113 -10.25 17.73 5.33
C GLN A 113 -8.81 18.03 5.71
N ARG A 114 -8.55 18.36 7.00
CA ARG A 114 -7.19 18.67 7.50
C ARG A 114 -6.23 17.50 7.32
N LEU A 115 -6.71 16.28 7.52
CA LEU A 115 -5.91 15.05 7.38
C LEU A 115 -5.83 14.54 5.94
N GLY A 116 -6.53 15.16 4.98
CA GLY A 116 -6.60 14.70 3.60
C GLY A 116 -7.40 13.40 3.42
N LEU A 117 -8.27 13.06 4.37
CA LEU A 117 -9.09 11.85 4.34
C LEU A 117 -10.44 12.15 3.67
N GLY A 118 -10.98 11.16 2.98
CA GLY A 118 -12.31 11.24 2.40
C GLY A 118 -13.39 10.79 3.37
N LEU A 119 -14.61 11.29 3.14
CA LEU A 119 -15.76 10.98 3.99
C LEU A 119 -17.00 10.77 3.11
N TYR A 120 -17.59 9.60 3.22
CA TYR A 120 -18.91 9.30 2.70
C TYR A 120 -19.93 9.26 3.84
N GLY A 121 -21.11 9.82 3.60
CA GLY A 121 -22.30 9.63 4.43
C GLY A 121 -23.31 8.74 3.73
N LYS A 122 -23.98 7.88 4.49
CA LYS A 122 -25.10 7.07 4.01
C LYS A 122 -26.43 7.70 4.41
N ASP A 123 -27.28 7.89 3.41
CA ASP A 123 -28.73 8.10 3.54
C ASP A 123 -29.43 7.12 2.57
N LEU A 124 -30.41 7.53 1.76
CA LEU A 124 -30.93 6.70 0.66
C LEU A 124 -29.83 6.27 -0.33
N ARG A 125 -28.83 7.13 -0.56
CA ARG A 125 -27.64 6.86 -1.37
C ARG A 125 -26.37 7.20 -0.59
N PHE A 126 -25.23 6.73 -1.08
CA PHE A 126 -23.94 7.17 -0.57
C PHE A 126 -23.64 8.56 -1.14
N MET A 127 -23.39 9.53 -0.26
CA MET A 127 -23.01 10.88 -0.64
C MET A 127 -21.58 11.16 -0.20
N ARG A 128 -20.77 11.69 -1.12
CA ARG A 128 -19.41 12.10 -0.80
C ARG A 128 -19.43 13.49 -0.17
N ILE A 129 -19.00 13.57 1.07
CA ILE A 129 -18.97 14.79 1.89
C ILE A 129 -17.59 15.45 1.78
N VAL A 130 -16.53 14.63 1.80
CA VAL A 130 -15.15 15.07 1.64
C VAL A 130 -14.45 14.15 0.63
N GLU A 131 -13.75 14.75 -0.33
CA GLU A 131 -12.87 14.01 -1.25
C GLU A 131 -11.53 13.71 -0.58
N ALA A 132 -11.05 12.46 -0.70
CA ALA A 132 -9.74 12.09 -0.17
C ALA A 132 -8.61 12.68 -1.02
N LYS A 133 -7.52 13.09 -0.38
CA LYS A 133 -6.28 13.44 -1.08
C LYS A 133 -5.67 12.18 -1.69
N ARG A 134 -5.12 12.31 -2.90
CA ARG A 134 -4.36 11.23 -3.56
C ARG A 134 -2.96 11.12 -2.95
N HIS A 135 -2.59 9.91 -2.56
CA HIS A 135 -1.25 9.50 -2.18
C HIS A 135 -0.58 8.71 -3.31
N THR A 136 0.75 8.78 -3.37
CA THR A 136 1.56 8.06 -4.36
C THR A 136 1.54 6.55 -4.08
N LEU A 137 1.67 5.75 -5.12
CA LEU A 137 1.85 4.31 -5.01
C LEU A 137 3.12 3.87 -5.73
N PRO A 138 3.76 2.78 -5.28
CA PRO A 138 3.53 2.08 -4.01
C PRO A 138 3.94 2.96 -2.82
N SER A 139 3.15 2.97 -1.73
CA SER A 139 3.45 3.76 -0.54
C SER A 139 4.08 2.94 0.60
N SER A 140 3.93 1.62 0.57
CA SER A 140 4.56 0.70 1.52
C SER A 140 4.57 -0.74 1.00
N TYR A 141 5.16 -1.65 1.79
CA TYR A 141 5.13 -3.09 1.51
C TYR A 141 3.69 -3.64 1.41
N LEU A 142 2.73 -3.02 2.11
CA LEU A 142 1.32 -3.42 2.03
C LEU A 142 0.74 -3.09 0.65
N SER A 143 1.12 -1.97 0.04
CA SER A 143 0.73 -1.67 -1.35
C SER A 143 1.24 -2.76 -2.29
N PHE A 144 2.51 -3.19 -2.12
CA PHE A 144 3.08 -4.31 -2.88
C PHE A 144 2.35 -5.63 -2.62
N GLN A 145 1.93 -5.89 -1.39
CA GLN A 145 1.17 -7.07 -1.04
C GLN A 145 -0.18 -7.11 -1.76
N PHE A 146 -0.91 -5.99 -1.81
CA PHE A 146 -2.14 -5.89 -2.62
C PHE A 146 -1.86 -6.10 -4.11
N ASN A 147 -0.79 -5.51 -4.65
CA ASN A 147 -0.40 -5.69 -6.05
C ASN A 147 -0.13 -7.16 -6.37
N GLU A 148 0.55 -7.86 -5.49
CA GLU A 148 0.83 -9.28 -5.61
C GLU A 148 -0.47 -10.10 -5.60
N TRP A 149 -1.33 -9.88 -4.59
CA TRP A 149 -2.58 -10.63 -4.44
C TRP A 149 -3.50 -10.50 -5.65
N ILE A 150 -3.62 -9.28 -6.19
CA ILE A 150 -4.39 -9.02 -7.41
C ILE A 150 -3.73 -9.71 -8.62
N GLY A 151 -2.41 -9.61 -8.75
CA GLY A 151 -1.68 -10.30 -9.83
C GLY A 151 -1.90 -11.81 -9.80
N LYS A 152 -1.82 -12.43 -8.62
CA LYS A 152 -2.12 -13.85 -8.44
C LYS A 152 -3.56 -14.18 -8.79
N SER A 153 -4.54 -13.42 -8.30
CA SER A 153 -5.95 -13.76 -8.54
C SER A 153 -6.29 -13.74 -10.04
N ILE A 154 -5.72 -12.80 -10.80
CA ILE A 154 -5.89 -12.72 -12.26
C ILE A 154 -5.29 -13.96 -12.95
N VAL A 155 -4.07 -14.37 -12.57
CA VAL A 155 -3.42 -15.57 -13.15
C VAL A 155 -4.23 -16.83 -12.84
N HIS A 156 -4.76 -16.96 -11.62
CA HIS A 156 -5.59 -18.11 -11.25
C HIS A 156 -6.90 -18.15 -12.04
N GLN A 157 -7.50 -17.00 -12.37
CA GLN A 157 -8.71 -16.94 -13.19
C GLN A 157 -8.44 -17.20 -14.68
N GLY A 158 -7.28 -16.79 -15.20
CA GLY A 158 -6.86 -17.07 -16.57
C GLY A 158 -6.44 -18.52 -16.82
N GLY A 159 -6.04 -19.25 -15.77
CA GLY A 159 -5.69 -20.67 -15.83
C GLY A 159 -6.89 -21.62 -16.01
N THR A 160 -8.11 -21.17 -15.74
CA THR A 160 -9.34 -21.97 -15.89
C THR A 160 -9.99 -21.86 -17.27
N GLN A 161 -9.45 -21.03 -18.18
CA GLN A 161 -9.93 -20.91 -19.56
C GLN A 161 -9.18 -21.80 -20.57
N TYR A 162 -8.16 -22.53 -20.12
CA TYR A 162 -7.36 -23.44 -20.95
C TYR A 162 -7.09 -24.78 -20.26
N ALA A 163 -8.14 -25.37 -19.67
CA ALA A 163 -8.14 -26.76 -19.19
C ALA A 163 -9.32 -27.51 -19.80
#